data_AF-A0AAD5NSQ9-F1
#
_entry.id   AF-A0AAD5NSQ9-F1
#
_cell.length_a   1.000
_cell.length_b   1.000
_cell.length_c   1.000
_cell.angle_alpha   90.00
_cell.angle_beta   90.00
_cell.angle_gamma   90.00
#
_symmetry.space_group_name_H-M   'P 1'
#
loop_
_entity.id
_entity.type
_entity.pdbx_description
1 polymer ?
#
loop_
_entity_poly.entity_id
_entity_poly.type
_entity_poly.pdbx_seq_one_letter_code
_entity_poly.pdbx_strand_id
1 'polypeptide(L)'
;MFMLRNLIPLLSISLFVTTVDCKSPLLGIHPLDENYFSAEVIKCKDGSKSFTRDRLNDNFCDCIDGTDEPGTSACPAAKFYCRNIGSTPQFIFSSHVNDRICDCCDGSDEYDNSIRCPNTCVMGGNLEYKIGSHVSTISNLESIDAIETKNGGNFEDLIEKLKGLKIVLILQVVLVSFAVGLRISYRRFTICFLVSLNTFPVIYNYPHFAKPGSDARLDYDVLFENLFILNLVLVE
;
A
#
# COMPACT_ATOMS: atom_id res chain seq x y z
N MET A 1 36.11 39.35 -1.23
CA MET A 1 35.38 38.95 -2.46
C MET A 1 35.65 37.46 -2.66
N PHE A 2 34.61 36.63 -2.74
CA PHE A 2 34.63 35.14 -2.68
C PHE A 2 34.95 34.63 -1.26
N MET A 3 34.03 34.16 -0.42
CA MET A 3 33.11 33.03 -0.62
C MET A 3 31.91 33.14 0.36
N LEU A 4 31.18 34.25 0.33
CA LEU A 4 29.96 34.47 1.15
C LEU A 4 28.66 34.40 0.32
N ARG A 5 28.65 33.58 -0.74
CA ARG A 5 27.50 33.45 -1.65
C ARG A 5 27.12 32.01 -1.97
N ASN A 6 27.18 31.12 -0.98
CA ASN A 6 26.74 29.72 -1.14
C ASN A 6 25.95 29.16 0.07
N LEU A 7 25.47 30.02 0.99
CA LEU A 7 24.70 29.61 2.17
C LEU A 7 23.17 29.71 1.99
N ILE A 8 22.70 29.86 0.76
CA ILE A 8 21.28 30.01 0.39
C ILE A 8 21.02 29.10 -0.81
N PRO A 9 21.11 27.76 -0.65
CA PRO A 9 19.87 26.98 -0.67
C PRO A 9 20.01 25.65 0.11
N LEU A 10 19.93 25.68 1.45
CA LEU A 10 19.74 24.45 2.22
C LEU A 10 18.56 24.52 3.20
N LEU A 11 17.83 25.64 3.20
CA LEU A 11 16.60 25.82 4.00
C LEU A 11 15.31 25.61 3.20
N SER A 12 15.43 25.16 1.94
CA SER A 12 14.30 24.90 1.05
C SER A 12 14.33 23.49 0.48
N ILE A 13 14.75 22.50 1.28
CA ILE A 13 14.41 21.09 0.99
C ILE A 13 13.06 20.84 1.62
N SER A 14 12.06 21.28 0.86
CA SER A 14 10.74 20.70 0.68
C SER A 14 10.15 19.94 1.88
N LEU A 15 9.09 20.52 2.43
CA LEU A 15 7.92 19.78 2.89
C LEU A 15 7.40 18.95 1.69
N PHE A 16 8.07 17.86 1.35
CA PHE A 16 7.40 16.78 0.61
C PHE A 16 6.55 16.07 1.65
N VAL A 17 5.34 16.58 1.87
CA VAL A 17 4.24 15.74 2.33
C VAL A 17 4.07 14.71 1.21
N THR A 18 4.74 13.56 1.34
CA THR A 18 4.37 12.40 0.56
C THR A 18 2.99 12.01 1.08
N THR A 19 1.94 12.41 0.36
CA THR A 19 0.65 11.76 0.49
C THR A 19 0.92 10.29 0.20
N VAL A 20 0.92 9.46 1.23
CA VAL A 20 0.94 8.01 1.08
C VAL A 20 -0.42 7.68 0.50
N ASP A 21 -0.51 7.65 -0.82
CA ASP A 21 -1.66 7.13 -1.53
C ASP A 21 -1.66 5.62 -1.27
N CYS A 22 -2.35 5.21 -0.20
CA CYS A 22 -2.62 3.81 0.05
C CYS A 22 -3.70 3.40 -0.96
N LYS A 23 -3.30 3.23 -2.22
CA LYS A 23 -4.16 2.67 -3.23
C LYS A 23 -4.45 1.25 -2.77
N SER A 24 -5.66 1.05 -2.24
CA SER A 24 -6.13 -0.29 -1.90
C SER A 24 -5.93 -1.20 -3.11
N PRO A 25 -5.38 -2.41 -2.93
CA PRO A 25 -5.26 -3.36 -4.03
C PRO A 25 -6.62 -3.50 -4.70
N LEU A 26 -6.66 -3.32 -6.02
CA LEU A 26 -7.88 -3.52 -6.81
C LEU A 26 -8.22 -5.00 -6.77
N LEU A 27 -9.13 -5.35 -5.85
CA LEU A 27 -9.48 -6.72 -5.51
C LEU A 27 -10.19 -7.40 -6.68
N GLY A 28 -9.75 -8.62 -6.99
CA GLY A 28 -10.31 -9.45 -8.06
C GLY A 28 -10.11 -8.92 -9.49
N ILE A 29 -9.40 -7.80 -9.67
CA ILE A 29 -9.15 -7.19 -10.97
C ILE A 29 -7.88 -7.76 -11.61
N HIS A 30 -7.98 -8.14 -12.88
CA HIS A 30 -6.82 -8.54 -13.68
C HIS A 30 -5.87 -7.35 -13.90
N PRO A 31 -4.53 -7.50 -13.78
CA PRO A 31 -3.58 -6.40 -13.91
C PRO A 31 -3.71 -5.57 -15.20
N LEU A 32 -4.07 -6.21 -16.31
CA LEU A 32 -4.31 -5.53 -17.60
C LEU A 32 -5.56 -4.62 -17.60
N ASP A 33 -6.50 -4.88 -16.70
CA ASP A 33 -7.75 -4.13 -16.58
C ASP A 33 -7.65 -3.02 -15.51
N GLU A 34 -6.54 -2.87 -14.78
CA GLU A 34 -6.41 -1.84 -13.72
C GLU A 34 -6.61 -0.42 -14.25
N ASN A 35 -6.20 -0.15 -15.49
CA ASN A 35 -6.40 1.14 -16.14
C ASN A 35 -7.88 1.37 -16.50
N TYR A 36 -8.61 0.32 -16.88
CA TYR A 36 -10.06 0.37 -17.09
C TYR A 36 -10.79 0.70 -15.77
N PHE A 37 -10.33 0.02 -14.71
CA PHE A 37 -10.46 0.29 -13.27
C PHE A 37 -10.38 1.74 -12.77
N SER A 38 -9.58 2.55 -13.46
CA SER A 38 -9.07 3.80 -12.90
C SER A 38 -9.95 5.02 -13.14
N ALA A 39 -10.94 4.91 -14.02
CA ALA A 39 -11.84 6.02 -14.35
C ALA A 39 -12.80 6.34 -13.19
N GLU A 40 -13.21 7.62 -13.09
CA GLU A 40 -14.24 8.05 -12.14
C GLU A 40 -15.62 7.47 -12.49
N VAL A 41 -15.90 7.36 -13.79
CA VAL A 41 -17.08 6.73 -14.36
C VAL A 41 -16.65 5.58 -15.26
N ILE A 42 -17.10 4.39 -14.93
CA ILE A 42 -16.72 3.12 -15.55
C ILE A 42 -17.93 2.61 -16.32
N LYS A 43 -17.72 2.15 -17.55
CA LYS A 43 -18.80 1.53 -18.34
C LYS A 43 -18.87 0.04 -17.99
N CYS A 44 -20.03 -0.58 -18.08
CA CYS A 44 -20.10 -2.04 -18.13
C CYS A 44 -19.49 -2.50 -19.47
N LYS A 45 -18.75 -3.63 -19.49
CA LYS A 45 -18.10 -4.12 -20.72
C LYS A 45 -19.13 -4.58 -21.77
N ASP A 46 -20.32 -4.98 -21.33
CA ASP A 46 -21.48 -5.29 -22.17
C ASP A 46 -22.11 -4.05 -22.84
N GLY A 47 -21.72 -2.84 -22.43
CA GLY A 47 -22.25 -1.58 -22.95
C GLY A 47 -23.64 -1.20 -22.45
N SER A 48 -24.20 -1.92 -21.47
CA SER A 48 -25.56 -1.71 -20.96
C SER A 48 -25.73 -0.38 -20.21
N LYS A 49 -24.82 -0.09 -19.27
CA LYS A 49 -24.84 1.13 -18.45
C LYS A 49 -23.42 1.55 -18.01
N SER A 50 -23.35 2.60 -17.22
CA SER A 50 -22.13 3.05 -16.54
C SER A 50 -22.39 3.28 -15.06
N PHE A 51 -21.36 3.10 -14.24
CA PHE A 51 -21.38 3.27 -12.80
C PHE A 51 -20.21 4.14 -12.36
N THR A 52 -20.35 4.76 -11.19
CA THR A 52 -19.31 5.57 -10.55
C THR A 52 -18.39 4.67 -9.73
N ARG A 53 -17.17 5.14 -9.46
CA ARG A 53 -16.13 4.35 -8.79
C ARG A 53 -16.49 3.86 -7.38
N ASP A 54 -17.44 4.49 -6.69
CA ASP A 54 -17.99 4.06 -5.40
C ASP A 54 -18.84 2.78 -5.49
N ARG A 55 -19.33 2.43 -6.68
CA ARG A 55 -20.09 1.19 -6.94
C ARG A 55 -19.22 0.03 -7.42
N LEU A 56 -17.91 0.23 -7.49
CA LEU A 56 -16.99 -0.85 -7.82
C LEU A 56 -16.75 -1.68 -6.55
N ASN A 57 -17.10 -2.98 -6.59
CA ASN A 57 -17.01 -3.87 -5.45
C ASN A 57 -17.84 -3.41 -4.24
N ASP A 58 -19.08 -2.95 -4.46
CA ASP A 58 -19.98 -2.48 -3.39
C ASP A 58 -20.97 -3.56 -2.89
N ASN A 59 -20.76 -4.80 -3.31
CA ASN A 59 -21.60 -5.97 -3.04
C ASN A 59 -23.01 -5.85 -3.65
N PHE A 60 -23.18 -5.06 -4.72
CA PHE A 60 -24.45 -4.92 -5.42
C PHE A 60 -24.29 -5.05 -6.94
N CYS A 61 -24.97 -6.03 -7.53
CA CYS A 61 -24.82 -6.30 -8.96
C CYS A 61 -25.55 -5.27 -9.84
N ASP A 62 -24.78 -4.34 -10.39
CA ASP A 62 -25.19 -3.32 -11.31
C ASP A 62 -25.09 -3.78 -12.77
N CYS A 63 -23.97 -4.35 -13.22
CA CYS A 63 -23.79 -4.76 -14.61
C CYS A 63 -24.23 -6.21 -14.85
N ILE A 64 -24.87 -6.48 -16.00
CA ILE A 64 -25.31 -7.85 -16.34
C ILE A 64 -24.11 -8.79 -16.53
N ASP A 65 -23.01 -8.25 -17.07
CA ASP A 65 -21.75 -8.98 -17.24
C ASP A 65 -20.90 -9.06 -15.95
N GLY A 66 -21.33 -8.41 -14.86
CA GLY A 66 -20.62 -8.37 -13.59
C GLY A 66 -19.34 -7.54 -13.59
N THR A 67 -19.19 -6.59 -14.52
CA THR A 67 -18.01 -5.70 -14.60
C THR A 67 -17.77 -4.93 -13.30
N ASP A 68 -18.82 -4.53 -12.60
CA ASP A 68 -18.82 -3.75 -11.37
C ASP A 68 -18.40 -4.55 -10.12
N GLU A 69 -18.45 -5.88 -10.17
CA GLU A 69 -18.20 -6.76 -9.02
C GLU A 69 -17.06 -7.77 -9.26
N PRO A 70 -15.85 -7.35 -9.70
CA PRO A 70 -14.73 -8.27 -9.89
C PRO A 70 -14.20 -8.86 -8.58
N GLY A 71 -14.41 -8.18 -7.46
CA GLY A 71 -13.87 -8.50 -6.12
C GLY A 71 -14.88 -9.07 -5.15
N THR A 72 -16.16 -9.24 -5.53
CA THR A 72 -17.21 -9.76 -4.63
C THR A 72 -18.03 -10.87 -5.31
N SER A 73 -18.92 -11.50 -4.54
CA SER A 73 -19.84 -12.53 -5.01
C SER A 73 -21.20 -12.01 -5.50
N ALA A 74 -21.38 -10.69 -5.61
CA ALA A 74 -22.69 -10.09 -5.88
C ALA A 74 -23.24 -10.38 -7.29
N CYS A 75 -22.38 -10.48 -8.30
CA CYS A 75 -22.79 -10.72 -9.68
C CYS A 75 -22.56 -12.17 -10.13
N PRO A 76 -23.56 -12.89 -10.69
CA PRO A 76 -23.41 -14.29 -11.09
C PRO A 76 -22.50 -14.50 -12.33
N ALA A 77 -22.36 -13.48 -13.17
CA ALA A 77 -21.51 -13.52 -14.36
C ALA A 77 -20.06 -13.08 -14.09
N ALA A 78 -19.81 -12.47 -12.93
CA ALA A 78 -18.49 -11.94 -12.58
C ALA A 78 -17.47 -13.06 -12.35
N LYS A 79 -16.21 -12.72 -12.53
CA LYS A 79 -15.06 -13.61 -12.27
C LYS A 79 -14.04 -12.88 -11.43
N PHE A 80 -13.56 -13.56 -10.41
CA PHE A 80 -12.52 -13.05 -9.51
C PHE A 80 -11.15 -13.50 -9.99
N TYR A 81 -10.20 -12.58 -10.05
CA TYR A 81 -8.82 -12.87 -10.44
C TYR A 81 -7.93 -13.18 -9.22
N CYS A 82 -7.51 -14.43 -9.09
CA CYS A 82 -6.46 -14.84 -8.16
C CYS A 82 -5.10 -14.45 -8.74
N ARG A 83 -4.37 -13.57 -8.04
CA ARG A 83 -3.04 -13.12 -8.50
C ARG A 83 -1.98 -14.22 -8.36
N ASN A 84 -2.10 -15.05 -7.30
CA ASN A 84 -1.24 -16.21 -7.04
C ASN A 84 0.25 -15.90 -7.25
N ILE A 85 0.76 -14.84 -6.61
CA ILE A 85 2.12 -14.31 -6.85
C ILE A 85 3.15 -15.44 -6.73
N GLY A 86 3.91 -15.66 -7.81
CA GLY A 86 4.94 -16.70 -7.89
C GLY A 86 4.44 -18.08 -8.36
N SER A 87 3.13 -18.28 -8.43
CA SER A 87 2.45 -19.47 -8.96
C SER A 87 1.66 -19.12 -10.23
N THR A 88 0.78 -20.02 -10.68
CA THR A 88 -0.09 -19.82 -11.83
C THR A 88 -1.30 -18.94 -11.45
N PRO A 89 -1.48 -17.76 -12.06
CA PRO A 89 -2.69 -16.95 -11.85
C PRO A 89 -3.91 -17.63 -12.48
N GLN A 90 -5.08 -17.42 -11.89
CA GLN A 90 -6.32 -18.05 -12.38
C GLN A 90 -7.54 -17.16 -12.13
N PHE A 91 -8.61 -17.46 -12.85
CA PHE A 91 -9.93 -16.89 -12.59
C PHE A 91 -10.80 -17.93 -11.91
N ILE A 92 -11.54 -17.51 -10.89
CA ILE A 92 -12.60 -18.30 -10.25
C ILE A 92 -13.95 -17.62 -10.46
N PHE A 93 -15.04 -18.35 -10.23
CA PHE A 93 -16.37 -17.76 -10.26
C PHE A 93 -16.58 -16.85 -9.05
N SER A 94 -17.33 -15.78 -9.23
CA SER A 94 -17.71 -14.87 -8.14
C SER A 94 -18.38 -15.59 -6.97
N SER A 95 -19.09 -16.70 -7.22
CA SER A 95 -19.72 -17.52 -6.18
C SER A 95 -18.74 -18.16 -5.19
N HIS A 96 -17.45 -18.23 -5.52
CA HIS A 96 -16.40 -18.76 -4.64
C HIS A 96 -15.70 -17.65 -3.84
N VAL A 97 -16.17 -16.41 -3.93
CA VAL A 97 -15.59 -15.28 -3.17
C VAL A 97 -16.32 -15.17 -1.83
N ASN A 98 -15.57 -15.28 -0.73
CA ASN A 98 -16.08 -15.32 0.65
C ASN A 98 -17.18 -16.40 0.85
N ASP A 99 -17.02 -17.58 0.23
CA ASP A 99 -17.91 -18.72 0.38
C ASP A 99 -17.43 -19.72 1.47
N ARG A 100 -16.32 -19.39 2.13
CA ARG A 100 -15.64 -20.17 3.19
C ARG A 100 -14.88 -21.38 2.66
N ILE A 101 -14.49 -21.35 1.40
CA ILE A 101 -13.63 -22.35 0.76
C ILE A 101 -12.41 -21.62 0.19
N CYS A 102 -11.22 -22.18 0.37
CA CYS A 102 -10.00 -21.58 -0.17
C CYS A 102 -9.76 -22.11 -1.60
N ASP A 103 -10.17 -21.35 -2.61
CA ASP A 103 -10.00 -21.64 -4.04
C ASP A 103 -8.71 -21.02 -4.61
N CYS A 104 -8.35 -19.80 -4.21
CA CYS A 104 -7.08 -19.21 -4.61
C CYS A 104 -5.93 -19.77 -3.73
N CYS A 105 -4.78 -20.12 -4.34
CA CYS A 105 -3.64 -20.59 -3.54
C CYS A 105 -3.08 -19.49 -2.63
N ASP A 106 -3.26 -18.22 -2.98
CA ASP A 106 -2.85 -17.09 -2.14
C ASP A 106 -3.90 -16.73 -1.07
N GLY A 107 -5.07 -17.37 -1.09
CA GLY A 107 -6.18 -17.14 -0.18
C GLY A 107 -6.87 -15.78 -0.36
N SER A 108 -6.68 -15.13 -1.51
CA SER A 108 -7.20 -13.78 -1.77
C SER A 108 -8.72 -13.70 -1.99
N ASP A 109 -9.35 -14.84 -2.24
CA ASP A 109 -10.79 -15.04 -2.38
C ASP A 109 -11.57 -14.95 -1.06
N GLU A 110 -10.90 -15.19 0.07
CA GLU A 110 -11.50 -15.22 1.42
C GLU A 110 -10.92 -14.10 2.29
N TYR A 111 -11.30 -12.86 1.97
CA TYR A 111 -10.73 -11.64 2.55
C TYR A 111 -11.56 -11.03 3.69
N ASP A 112 -12.78 -11.52 3.93
CA ASP A 112 -13.69 -11.01 4.97
C ASP A 112 -13.33 -11.45 6.40
N ASN A 113 -12.24 -12.23 6.56
CA ASN A 113 -11.78 -12.85 7.80
C ASN A 113 -12.77 -13.84 8.44
N SER A 114 -13.78 -14.33 7.70
CA SER A 114 -14.69 -15.36 8.18
C SER A 114 -13.97 -16.71 8.38
N ILE A 115 -13.02 -17.02 7.49
CA ILE A 115 -12.04 -18.10 7.61
C ILE A 115 -10.63 -17.58 7.33
N ARG A 116 -9.60 -18.41 7.60
CA ARG A 116 -8.20 -18.09 7.31
C ARG A 116 -7.65 -19.03 6.25
N CYS A 117 -7.44 -18.52 5.05
CA CYS A 117 -6.77 -19.24 3.97
C CYS A 117 -5.26 -18.99 4.01
N PRO A 118 -4.42 -20.00 4.32
CA PRO A 118 -2.98 -19.85 4.24
C PRO A 118 -2.51 -19.83 2.78
N ASN A 119 -1.43 -19.10 2.52
CA ASN A 119 -0.81 -19.13 1.19
C ASN A 119 -0.15 -20.50 0.93
N THR A 120 -0.65 -21.20 -0.09
CA THR A 120 -0.20 -22.52 -0.55
C THR A 120 0.40 -22.46 -1.96
N CYS A 121 0.68 -21.26 -2.47
CA CYS A 121 1.22 -21.08 -3.82
C CYS A 121 2.61 -21.71 -3.97
N VAL A 122 2.76 -22.51 -5.02
CA VAL A 122 4.02 -23.18 -5.36
C VAL A 122 4.77 -22.36 -6.40
N MET A 123 5.99 -21.95 -6.07
CA MET A 123 6.84 -21.16 -6.96
C MET A 123 7.17 -21.96 -8.23
N GLY A 124 6.86 -21.40 -9.40
CA GLY A 124 7.05 -22.05 -10.70
C GLY A 124 5.83 -22.84 -11.22
N GLY A 125 4.72 -22.85 -10.48
CA GLY A 125 3.48 -23.51 -10.89
C GLY A 125 3.64 -25.03 -11.08
N ASN A 126 2.62 -25.66 -11.65
CA ASN A 126 2.67 -27.06 -12.08
C ASN A 126 3.46 -27.22 -13.39
N LEU A 127 4.79 -27.02 -13.36
CA LEU A 127 5.68 -27.37 -14.49
C LEU A 127 5.60 -28.85 -14.91
N GLU A 128 4.90 -29.69 -14.15
CA GLU A 128 4.49 -31.05 -14.54
C GLU A 128 3.51 -31.09 -15.73
N TYR A 129 2.79 -30.00 -16.07
CA TYR A 129 1.73 -30.04 -17.11
C TYR A 129 2.16 -29.57 -18.51
N LYS A 130 3.39 -29.08 -18.73
CA LYS A 130 3.84 -28.65 -20.08
C LYS A 130 5.26 -29.06 -20.48
N ILE A 131 5.85 -30.06 -19.83
CA ILE A 131 7.15 -30.64 -20.20
C ILE A 131 6.97 -32.03 -20.88
N GLY A 132 5.75 -32.40 -21.31
CA GLY A 132 5.50 -33.65 -22.04
C GLY A 132 5.60 -33.58 -23.58
N SER A 133 5.80 -32.39 -24.17
CA SER A 133 5.62 -32.20 -25.63
C SER A 133 6.85 -31.68 -26.39
N HIS A 134 7.93 -31.27 -25.71
CA HIS A 134 9.12 -30.67 -26.37
C HIS A 134 10.48 -31.13 -25.82
N VAL A 135 10.53 -32.24 -25.06
CA VAL A 135 11.79 -32.76 -24.47
C VAL A 135 12.55 -33.71 -25.41
N SER A 136 12.32 -33.63 -26.72
CA SER A 136 13.02 -34.47 -27.69
C SER A 136 14.24 -33.81 -28.34
N THR A 137 14.66 -32.60 -27.96
CA THR A 137 15.67 -31.89 -28.80
C THR A 137 16.67 -30.98 -28.11
N ILE A 138 16.88 -31.03 -26.79
CA ILE A 138 18.01 -30.30 -26.19
C ILE A 138 18.72 -31.17 -25.15
N SER A 139 19.40 -32.20 -25.64
CA SER A 139 20.70 -32.59 -25.09
C SER A 139 21.78 -31.81 -25.85
N ASN A 140 22.80 -31.34 -25.14
CA ASN A 140 23.97 -30.57 -25.60
C ASN A 140 23.83 -29.04 -25.45
N LEU A 141 24.21 -28.51 -24.28
CA LEU A 141 25.42 -27.68 -24.22
C LEU A 141 25.99 -27.62 -22.79
N GLU A 142 27.17 -28.19 -22.68
CA GLU A 142 28.08 -28.21 -21.52
C GLU A 142 28.51 -26.82 -21.05
N SER A 143 28.59 -26.71 -19.72
CA SER A 143 29.62 -26.03 -18.90
C SER A 143 30.64 -25.12 -19.57
N ILE A 144 30.67 -23.85 -19.15
CA ILE A 144 31.82 -22.95 -19.28
C ILE A 144 32.41 -22.72 -17.88
N ASP A 145 33.65 -23.14 -17.73
CA ASP A 145 34.50 -23.06 -16.54
C ASP A 145 34.73 -21.62 -16.06
N ALA A 146 34.83 -21.51 -14.73
CA ALA A 146 35.16 -20.31 -14.00
C ALA A 146 36.61 -19.85 -14.27
N ILE A 147 36.76 -18.59 -14.68
CA ILE A 147 38.07 -17.92 -14.78
C ILE A 147 38.50 -17.49 -13.37
N GLU A 148 39.55 -18.14 -12.87
CA GLU A 148 40.28 -17.75 -11.67
C GLU A 148 41.03 -16.42 -11.94
N THR A 149 40.74 -15.37 -11.17
CA THR A 149 41.51 -14.11 -11.20
C THR A 149 42.16 -13.86 -9.85
N LYS A 150 43.47 -14.13 -9.78
CA LYS A 150 44.37 -13.52 -8.80
C LYS A 150 44.67 -12.09 -9.22
N ASN A 151 44.29 -11.11 -8.40
CA ASN A 151 45.13 -9.92 -8.24
C ASN A 151 44.96 -9.35 -6.82
N GLY A 152 45.79 -9.85 -5.92
CA GLY A 152 45.97 -9.30 -4.58
C GLY A 152 46.89 -8.09 -4.66
N GLY A 153 46.32 -6.91 -4.46
CA GLY A 153 47.09 -5.68 -4.32
C GLY A 153 46.29 -4.43 -4.67
N ASN A 154 45.30 -4.08 -3.84
CA ASN A 154 44.94 -2.71 -3.39
C ASN A 154 43.60 -2.67 -2.61
N PHE A 155 43.17 -3.79 -2.00
CA PHE A 155 41.84 -3.85 -1.36
C PHE A 155 41.81 -3.25 0.06
N GLU A 156 42.98 -3.19 0.72
CA GLU A 156 43.09 -2.64 2.08
C GLU A 156 42.89 -1.11 2.13
N ASP A 157 43.39 -0.35 1.14
CA ASP A 157 43.18 1.13 1.06
C ASP A 157 41.71 1.49 0.78
N LEU A 158 41.01 0.66 0.00
CA LEU A 158 39.57 0.80 -0.25
C LEU A 158 38.73 0.47 1.00
N ILE A 159 39.13 -0.58 1.74
CA ILE A 159 38.48 -0.95 3.00
C ILE A 159 38.63 0.19 4.02
N GLU A 160 39.82 0.81 4.11
CA GLU A 160 40.07 1.89 5.06
C GLU A 160 39.26 3.16 4.72
N LYS A 161 39.13 3.51 3.43
CA LYS A 161 38.27 4.62 2.98
C LYS A 161 36.78 4.35 3.16
N LEU A 162 36.33 3.11 2.94
CA LEU A 162 34.93 2.70 3.16
C LEU A 162 34.56 2.69 4.65
N LYS A 163 35.50 2.34 5.54
CA LYS A 163 35.31 2.44 6.99
C LYS A 163 35.11 3.89 7.42
N GLY A 164 35.93 4.82 6.92
CA GLY A 164 35.77 6.25 7.18
C GLY A 164 34.41 6.80 6.70
N LEU A 165 33.99 6.42 5.48
CA LEU A 165 32.73 6.88 4.91
C LEU A 165 31.49 6.35 5.67
N LYS A 166 31.52 5.09 6.12
CA LYS A 166 30.45 4.51 6.94
C LYS A 166 30.29 5.25 8.28
N ILE A 167 31.38 5.64 8.93
CA ILE A 167 31.35 6.37 10.20
C ILE A 167 30.71 7.75 10.02
N VAL A 168 31.01 8.45 8.92
CA VAL A 168 30.41 9.76 8.60
C VAL A 168 28.90 9.64 8.37
N LEU A 169 28.44 8.61 7.66
CA LEU A 169 27.02 8.38 7.43
C LEU A 169 26.26 8.06 8.73
N ILE A 170 26.84 7.22 9.59
CA ILE A 170 26.24 6.89 10.89
C ILE A 170 26.13 8.14 11.77
N LEU A 171 27.19 8.97 11.81
CA LEU A 171 27.19 10.21 12.59
C LEU A 171 26.13 11.19 12.10
N GLN A 172 25.96 11.32 10.77
CA GLN A 172 24.92 12.17 10.19
C GLN A 172 23.50 11.69 10.56
N VAL A 173 23.24 10.39 10.49
CA VAL A 173 21.93 9.81 10.86
C VAL A 173 21.62 10.05 12.34
N VAL A 174 22.62 9.92 13.22
CA VAL A 174 22.47 10.18 14.67
C VAL A 174 22.20 11.66 14.96
N LEU A 175 22.89 12.58 14.27
CA LEU A 175 22.66 14.02 14.46
C LEU A 175 21.26 14.44 13.97
N VAL A 176 20.82 13.88 12.85
CA VAL A 176 19.46 14.13 12.32
C VAL A 176 18.42 13.54 13.26
N SER A 177 18.59 12.30 13.73
CA SER A 177 17.62 11.67 14.64
C SER A 177 17.53 12.40 15.98
N PHE A 178 18.65 12.90 16.52
CA PHE A 178 18.67 13.71 17.73
C PHE A 178 17.95 15.06 17.53
N ALA A 179 18.20 15.75 16.41
CA ALA A 179 17.53 17.01 16.09
C ALA A 179 16.01 16.84 15.91
N VAL A 180 15.59 15.76 15.25
CA VAL A 180 14.16 15.40 15.10
C VAL A 180 13.54 15.06 16.46
N GLY A 181 14.22 14.28 17.30
CA GLY A 181 13.77 13.95 18.65
C GLY A 181 13.58 15.18 19.54
N LEU A 182 14.54 16.12 19.50
CA LEU A 182 14.41 17.40 20.19
C LEU A 182 13.21 18.20 19.66
N ARG A 183 13.00 18.30 18.34
CA ARG A 183 11.84 19.01 17.78
C ARG A 183 10.51 18.38 18.18
N ILE A 184 10.40 17.05 18.18
CA ILE A 184 9.19 16.35 18.64
C ILE A 184 8.97 16.62 20.13
N SER A 185 10.02 16.58 20.95
CA SER A 185 9.95 16.85 22.38
C SER A 185 9.51 18.29 22.69
N TYR A 186 10.10 19.29 22.01
CA TYR A 186 9.70 20.69 22.15
C TYR A 186 8.27 20.95 21.65
N ARG A 187 7.81 20.27 20.58
CA ARG A 187 6.40 20.35 20.13
C ARG A 187 5.45 19.73 21.14
N ARG A 188 5.78 18.57 21.70
CA ARG A 188 4.98 17.92 22.76
C ARG A 188 4.90 18.79 24.02
N PHE A 189 6.01 19.43 24.41
CA PHE A 189 6.04 20.36 25.53
C PHE A 189 5.17 21.61 25.28
N THR A 190 5.21 22.16 24.05
CA THR A 190 4.40 23.32 23.66
C THR A 190 2.90 22.98 23.61
N ILE A 191 2.54 21.80 23.08
CA ILE A 191 1.16 21.29 23.06
C ILE A 191 0.63 21.09 24.49
N CYS A 192 1.41 20.46 25.38
CA CYS A 192 1.02 20.34 26.79
C CYS A 192 0.82 21.70 27.48
N PHE A 193 1.66 22.69 27.18
CA PHE A 193 1.54 24.04 27.74
C PHE A 193 0.28 24.76 27.25
N LEU A 194 -0.07 24.63 25.97
CA LEU A 194 -1.29 25.20 25.38
C LEU A 194 -2.57 24.51 25.86
N VAL A 195 -2.53 23.19 26.09
CA VAL A 195 -3.66 22.42 26.66
C VAL A 195 -3.88 22.80 28.13
N SER A 196 -2.82 23.04 28.91
CA SER A 196 -2.94 23.52 30.30
C SER A 196 -3.43 24.96 30.44
N LEU A 197 -3.32 25.79 29.40
CA LEU A 197 -3.83 27.17 29.40
C LEU A 197 -5.28 27.30 28.93
N ASN A 198 -5.86 26.27 28.29
CA ASN A 198 -7.21 26.30 27.72
C ASN A 198 -8.28 25.48 28.46
N THR A 199 -7.99 24.96 29.65
CA THR A 199 -9.03 24.35 30.50
C THR A 199 -9.75 25.42 31.35
N PHE A 200 -10.62 26.21 30.72
CA PHE A 200 -11.84 26.75 31.34
C PHE A 200 -12.98 26.78 30.29
N PRO A 201 -14.23 26.49 30.69
CA PRO A 201 -15.17 25.73 29.88
C PRO A 201 -16.10 26.63 29.07
N VAL A 202 -16.43 26.21 27.84
CA VAL A 202 -17.65 26.68 27.16
C VAL A 202 -18.46 25.46 26.73
N ILE A 203 -19.32 25.06 27.67
CA ILE A 203 -20.57 24.35 27.42
C ILE A 203 -21.45 25.29 26.60
N TYR A 204 -21.90 24.90 25.40
CA TYR A 204 -23.24 25.26 24.89
C TYR A 204 -23.71 24.23 23.84
N ASN A 205 -24.65 23.40 24.30
CA ASN A 205 -25.75 22.73 23.61
C ASN A 205 -25.92 22.90 22.09
N TYR A 206 -26.09 21.78 21.37
CA TYR A 206 -27.28 21.55 20.51
C TYR A 206 -27.69 20.05 20.52
N PRO A 207 -28.99 19.73 20.59
CA PRO A 207 -29.52 18.38 20.75
C PRO A 207 -30.00 17.75 19.42
N HIS A 208 -30.31 16.46 19.47
CA HIS A 208 -30.95 15.60 18.46
C HIS A 208 -30.06 14.99 17.37
N PHE A 209 -29.59 13.75 17.62
CA PHE A 209 -29.94 12.55 16.84
C PHE A 209 -29.41 11.31 17.58
N ALA A 210 -30.19 10.78 18.52
CA ALA A 210 -29.93 9.47 19.10
C ALA A 210 -30.73 8.41 18.32
N LYS A 211 -30.04 7.45 17.68
CA LYS A 211 -30.58 6.12 17.37
C LYS A 211 -29.80 5.09 18.19
N PRO A 212 -30.45 4.03 18.71
CA PRO A 212 -29.88 3.15 19.71
C PRO A 212 -29.11 1.99 19.07
N GLY A 213 -27.92 1.65 19.60
CA GLY A 213 -27.32 0.32 19.39
C GLY A 213 -25.92 0.23 18.78
N SER A 214 -25.05 1.23 18.90
CA SER A 214 -23.62 1.09 18.56
C SER A 214 -22.70 1.56 19.69
N ASP A 215 -21.61 0.82 19.85
CA ASP A 215 -20.57 0.95 20.87
C ASP A 215 -19.94 2.36 20.91
N ALA A 216 -20.03 3.04 22.05
CA ALA A 216 -19.60 4.43 22.25
C ALA A 216 -18.08 4.57 22.44
N ARG A 217 -17.28 3.94 21.55
CA ARG A 217 -15.81 3.97 21.62
C ARG A 217 -15.10 4.43 20.35
N LEU A 218 -15.84 4.92 19.36
CA LEU A 218 -15.29 5.41 18.08
C LEU A 218 -15.92 6.74 17.66
N ASP A 219 -15.91 7.73 18.56
CA ASP A 219 -16.34 9.10 18.21
C ASP A 219 -15.48 10.19 18.89
N TYR A 220 -14.21 9.87 19.17
CA TYR A 220 -13.21 10.86 19.59
C TYR A 220 -12.21 11.19 18.46
N ASP A 221 -12.04 10.32 17.48
CA ASP A 221 -11.06 10.51 16.39
C ASP A 221 -11.60 11.45 15.28
N VAL A 222 -12.91 11.56 15.09
CA VAL A 222 -13.51 12.42 14.05
C VAL A 222 -13.60 13.90 14.50
N LEU A 223 -13.69 14.16 15.80
CA LEU A 223 -13.69 15.53 16.35
C LEU A 223 -12.29 16.16 16.36
N PHE A 224 -11.22 15.35 16.44
CA PHE A 224 -9.85 15.86 16.48
C PHE A 224 -9.36 16.35 15.10
N GLU A 225 -9.77 15.67 14.02
CA GLU A 225 -9.43 16.05 12.64
C GLU A 225 -10.09 17.37 12.22
N ASN A 226 -11.36 17.60 12.59
CA ASN A 226 -12.08 18.81 12.19
C ASN A 226 -11.61 20.07 12.95
N LEU A 227 -11.10 19.94 14.18
CA LEU A 227 -10.53 21.07 14.94
C LEU A 227 -9.11 21.43 14.46
N PHE A 228 -8.39 20.47 13.87
CA PHE A 228 -7.06 20.67 13.28
C PHE A 228 -7.14 21.48 11.98
N ILE A 229 -8.18 21.25 11.17
CA ILE A 229 -8.39 21.98 9.91
C ILE A 229 -8.82 23.44 10.17
N LEU A 230 -9.69 23.69 11.17
CA LEU A 230 -10.16 25.06 11.44
C LEU A 230 -9.06 25.99 11.98
N ASN A 231 -8.08 25.46 12.73
CA ASN A 231 -6.99 26.28 13.27
C ASN A 231 -5.84 26.52 12.27
N LEU A 232 -5.77 25.74 11.19
CA LEU A 232 -4.78 25.95 10.13
C LEU A 232 -5.14 27.11 9.20
N VAL A 233 -6.43 27.51 9.14
CA VAL A 233 -6.92 28.60 8.28
C VAL A 233 -6.85 29.98 8.97
N LEU A 234 -6.66 30.04 10.29
CA LEU A 234 -6.62 31.30 11.04
C LEU A 234 -5.20 31.81 11.39
N VAL A 235 -4.15 31.12 10.91
CA VAL A 235 -2.75 31.55 11.07
C VAL A 235 -2.00 31.45 9.74
N GLU A 236 -2.56 32.09 8.71
CA GLU A 236 -1.80 32.72 7.62
C GLU A 236 -2.08 34.23 7.63
#